data_AF-X1PFY0-F1
#
_entry.id   AF-X1PFY0-F1
#
_cell.length_a   1.000
_cell.length_b   1.000
_cell.length_c   1.000
_cell.angle_alpha   90.00
_cell.angle_beta   90.00
_cell.angle_gamma   90.00
#
_symmetry.space_group_name_H-M   'P 1'
#
loop_
_entity.id
_entity.type
_entity.pdbx_description
1 polymer ?
#
loop_
_entity_poly.entity_id
_entity_poly.type
_entity_poly.pdbx_seq_one_letter_code
_entity_poly.pdbx_strand_id
1 'polypeptide(L)'
;MSAPKSTNEAEIRQFPAPAPASKAEAPVKSEAPQHDVVTATPAPPKRSVKRFILPVIIVAAVGAGAWYGHEWWTTGRFMVSTDDAYIQGDITAIAPKITGYIDTINVVANQRVKAGDPLI
;
A
#
# COMPACT_ATOMS: atom_id res chain seq x y z
N MET A 1 -35.60 8.51 -27.26
CA MET A 1 -34.66 9.02 -26.25
C MET A 1 -35.35 10.11 -25.46
N SER A 2 -35.75 9.85 -24.22
CA SER A 2 -35.98 10.86 -23.15
C SER A 2 -36.44 10.14 -21.89
N ALA A 3 -35.58 10.09 -20.88
CA ALA A 3 -35.88 9.57 -19.56
C ALA A 3 -36.58 10.65 -18.71
N PRO A 4 -37.61 10.31 -17.90
CA PRO A 4 -38.04 11.21 -16.83
C PRO A 4 -37.09 11.10 -15.62
N LYS A 5 -36.70 12.27 -15.12
CA LYS A 5 -35.72 12.55 -14.06
C LYS A 5 -36.02 11.81 -12.75
N SER A 6 -35.02 11.14 -12.18
CA SER A 6 -35.03 10.68 -10.79
C SER A 6 -34.67 11.85 -9.86
N THR A 7 -35.68 12.42 -9.21
CA THR A 7 -35.50 13.40 -8.13
C THR A 7 -35.02 12.67 -6.88
N ASN A 8 -33.80 12.96 -6.45
CA ASN A 8 -33.27 12.56 -5.15
C ASN A 8 -33.79 13.55 -4.09
N GLU A 9 -34.65 13.09 -3.18
CA GLU A 9 -35.08 13.86 -2.01
C GLU A 9 -34.50 13.21 -0.75
N ALA A 10 -33.51 13.87 -0.15
CA ALA A 10 -32.87 13.44 1.09
C ALA A 10 -33.52 14.18 2.27
N GLU A 11 -34.04 13.44 3.24
CA GLU A 11 -34.69 14.00 4.43
C GLU A 11 -33.66 14.61 5.38
N ILE A 12 -33.74 15.93 5.60
CA ILE A 12 -32.81 16.70 6.42
C ILE A 12 -33.25 16.63 7.89
N ARG A 13 -32.49 15.92 8.73
CA ARG A 13 -32.65 15.96 10.19
C ARG A 13 -31.80 17.08 10.78
N GLN A 14 -32.45 18.03 11.43
CA GLN A 14 -31.82 19.18 12.07
C GLN A 14 -31.26 18.79 13.45
N PHE A 15 -29.95 18.96 13.64
CA PHE A 15 -29.26 18.71 14.91
C PHE A 15 -29.57 19.82 15.94
N PRO A 16 -29.81 19.50 17.23
CA PRO A 16 -29.96 20.51 18.27
C PRO A 16 -28.62 21.19 18.61
N ALA A 17 -28.63 22.52 18.61
CA ALA A 17 -27.49 23.39 18.93
C ALA A 17 -27.45 23.76 20.44
N PRO A 18 -26.29 24.22 20.97
CA PRO A 18 -25.88 24.05 22.37
C PRO A 18 -26.34 25.17 23.32
N ALA A 19 -26.52 24.85 24.62
CA ALA A 19 -26.72 25.84 25.68
C ALA A 19 -25.37 26.28 26.31
N PRO A 20 -25.17 27.59 26.61
CA PRO A 20 -23.90 28.17 27.03
C PRO A 20 -23.68 28.14 28.56
N ALA A 21 -22.40 28.27 28.93
CA ALA A 21 -21.88 28.41 30.30
C ALA A 21 -22.17 29.78 30.94
N SER A 22 -22.32 29.85 32.27
CA SER A 22 -21.74 30.92 33.13
C SER A 22 -21.92 30.65 34.63
N LYS A 23 -20.94 31.14 35.41
CA LYS A 23 -20.64 31.04 36.86
C LYS A 23 -21.47 31.97 37.77
N ALA A 24 -21.59 31.59 39.06
CA ALA A 24 -21.52 32.42 40.30
C ALA A 24 -21.77 31.48 41.53
N GLU A 25 -20.81 31.10 42.39
CA GLU A 25 -20.19 31.81 43.56
C GLU A 25 -21.17 32.06 44.75
N ALA A 26 -21.31 31.10 45.71
CA ALA A 26 -20.80 31.04 47.11
C ALA A 26 -21.74 31.71 48.17
N PRO A 27 -21.70 31.44 49.53
CA PRO A 27 -20.63 30.84 50.34
C PRO A 27 -21.04 29.95 51.58
N VAL A 28 -20.00 29.51 52.32
CA VAL A 28 -19.93 29.11 53.77
C VAL A 28 -20.36 27.68 54.19
N LYS A 29 -19.40 26.83 54.63
CA LYS A 29 -18.96 26.74 56.04
C LYS A 29 -17.78 25.76 56.22
N SER A 30 -16.75 26.26 56.91
CA SER A 30 -15.62 25.56 57.49
C SER A 30 -16.05 24.46 58.47
N GLU A 31 -15.41 23.29 58.44
CA GLU A 31 -14.78 22.64 59.61
C GLU A 31 -14.01 21.39 59.16
N ALA A 32 -12.70 21.35 59.42
CA ALA A 32 -11.85 20.15 59.37
C ALA A 32 -11.66 19.65 60.83
N PRO A 33 -10.89 18.58 61.15
CA PRO A 33 -10.39 17.45 60.37
C PRO A 33 -10.63 16.09 61.09
N GLN A 34 -10.68 14.96 60.37
CA GLN A 34 -10.35 13.67 60.98
C GLN A 34 -9.41 12.88 60.07
N HIS A 35 -8.24 12.57 60.64
CA HIS A 35 -7.17 11.80 60.05
C HIS A 35 -7.59 10.33 59.99
N ASP A 36 -7.63 9.77 58.78
CA ASP A 36 -7.46 8.33 58.58
C ASP A 36 -6.21 8.10 57.72
N VAL A 37 -5.20 7.52 58.36
CA VAL A 37 -3.96 7.10 57.73
C VAL A 37 -4.24 5.80 56.99
N VAL A 38 -4.38 5.88 55.66
CA VAL A 38 -4.25 4.71 54.79
C VAL A 38 -2.87 4.77 54.14
N THR A 39 -1.98 3.90 54.60
CA THR A 39 -0.67 3.67 54.00
C THR A 39 -0.85 3.07 52.61
N ALA A 40 -0.66 3.88 51.56
CA ALA A 40 -0.69 3.42 50.17
C ALA A 40 0.65 2.76 49.79
N THR A 41 0.62 1.45 49.52
CA THR A 41 1.72 0.71 48.90
C THR A 41 1.98 1.24 47.48
N PRO A 42 3.23 1.59 47.09
CA PRO A 42 3.51 2.12 45.76
C PRO A 42 3.45 1.02 44.70
N ALA A 43 2.62 1.20 43.68
CA ALA A 43 2.54 0.33 42.50
C ALA A 43 3.84 0.43 41.66
N PRO A 44 4.34 -0.67 41.08
CA PRO A 44 5.60 -0.67 40.34
C PRO A 44 5.49 0.17 39.06
N PRO A 45 6.56 0.88 38.64
CA PRO A 45 6.52 1.73 37.47
C PRO A 45 6.32 0.87 36.21
N LYS A 46 5.24 1.14 35.45
CA LYS A 46 5.04 0.58 34.11
C LYS A 46 6.23 0.98 33.23
N ARG A 47 7.13 0.04 32.96
CA ARG A 47 8.24 0.24 32.01
C ARG A 47 7.64 0.62 30.66
N SER A 48 8.04 1.78 30.14
CA SER A 48 7.45 2.36 28.95
C SER A 48 7.82 1.54 27.71
N VAL A 49 6.85 0.82 27.18
CA VAL A 49 6.93 0.08 25.90
C VAL A 49 7.43 0.98 24.76
N LYS A 50 7.19 2.30 24.88
CA LYS A 50 7.72 3.36 24.00
C LYS A 50 9.24 3.32 23.79
N ARG A 51 10.02 2.79 24.74
CA ARG A 51 11.48 2.67 24.61
C ARG A 51 11.92 1.61 23.60
N PHE A 52 11.06 0.64 23.29
CA PHE A 52 11.34 -0.42 22.30
C PHE A 52 10.77 -0.11 20.92
N ILE A 53 9.87 0.86 20.80
CA ILE A 53 9.27 1.22 19.51
C ILE A 53 10.34 1.79 18.55
N LEU A 54 11.19 2.69 19.03
CA LEU A 54 12.22 3.32 18.20
C LEU A 54 13.23 2.31 17.61
N PRO A 55 13.86 1.39 18.38
CA PRO A 55 14.78 0.42 17.81
C PRO A 55 14.08 -0.55 16.84
N VAL A 56 12.82 -0.93 17.10
CA VAL A 56 12.05 -1.78 16.18
C VAL A 56 11.81 -1.08 14.84
N ILE A 57 11.45 0.20 14.86
CA ILE A 57 11.28 0.99 13.63
C ILE A 57 12.59 1.07 12.85
N ILE A 58 13.72 1.28 13.53
CA ILE A 58 15.03 1.35 12.89
C ILE A 58 15.38 0.02 12.21
N VAL A 59 15.21 -1.10 12.92
CA VAL A 59 15.47 -2.44 12.35
C VAL A 59 14.55 -2.70 11.15
N ALA A 60 13.27 -2.34 11.25
CA ALA A 60 12.32 -2.48 10.14
C ALA A 60 12.72 -1.62 8.93
N ALA A 61 13.14 -0.37 9.15
CA ALA A 61 13.57 0.53 8.09
C ALA A 61 14.86 0.03 7.40
N VAL A 62 15.84 -0.44 8.17
CA VAL A 62 17.08 -1.03 7.62
C VAL A 62 16.78 -2.31 6.87
N GLY A 63 15.93 -3.19 7.41
CA GLY A 63 15.52 -4.42 6.75
C GLY A 63 14.80 -4.15 5.42
N ALA A 64 13.83 -3.22 5.41
CA ALA A 64 13.13 -2.82 4.20
C ALA A 64 14.07 -2.18 3.17
N GLY A 65 14.98 -1.31 3.61
CA GLY A 65 15.97 -0.67 2.76
C GLY A 65 16.96 -1.66 2.16
N ALA A 66 17.43 -2.64 2.94
CA ALA A 66 18.32 -3.69 2.45
C ALA A 66 17.61 -4.61 1.44
N TRP A 67 16.37 -5.00 1.72
CA TRP A 67 15.58 -5.83 0.81
C TRP A 67 15.29 -5.12 -0.51
N TYR A 68 14.81 -3.88 -0.44
CA TYR A 68 14.54 -3.08 -1.65
C TYR A 68 15.83 -2.75 -2.42
N GLY A 69 16.90 -2.40 -1.71
CA GLY A 69 18.20 -2.12 -2.31
C GLY A 69 18.79 -3.35 -3.01
N HIS A 70 18.61 -4.55 -2.44
CA HIS A 70 19.00 -5.80 -3.07
C HIS A 70 18.23 -6.04 -4.37
N GLU A 71 16.89 -5.96 -4.33
CA GLU A 71 16.06 -6.12 -5.53
C GLU A 71 16.37 -5.11 -6.62
N TRP A 72 16.63 -3.86 -6.24
CA TRP A 72 17.03 -2.84 -7.20
C TRP A 72 18.40 -3.16 -7.84
N TRP A 73 19.38 -3.60 -7.05
CA TRP A 73 20.72 -3.92 -7.52
C TRP A 73 20.75 -5.15 -8.44
N THR A 74 19.97 -6.18 -8.13
CA THR A 74 19.94 -7.44 -8.90
C THR A 74 19.01 -7.37 -10.09
N THR A 75 17.89 -6.67 -9.96
CA THR A 75 16.76 -6.79 -10.88
C THR A 75 16.37 -5.42 -11.45
N GLY A 76 16.01 -4.48 -10.57
CA GLY A 76 15.40 -3.21 -10.95
C GLY A 76 16.25 -2.35 -11.89
N ARG A 77 17.58 -2.32 -11.71
CA ARG A 77 18.49 -1.51 -12.54
C ARG A 77 18.63 -2.00 -14.00
N PHE A 78 18.03 -3.14 -14.33
CA PHE A 78 18.02 -3.74 -15.67
C PHE A 78 16.63 -3.75 -16.31
N MET A 79 15.57 -3.33 -15.59
CA MET A 79 14.25 -3.18 -16.18
C MET A 79 14.19 -1.91 -17.02
N VAL A 80 14.04 -2.07 -18.34
CA VAL A 80 13.69 -1.00 -19.26
C VAL A 80 12.18 -1.09 -19.50
N SER A 81 11.42 -0.09 -19.04
CA SER A 81 10.01 0.05 -19.37
C SER A 81 9.85 0.82 -20.67
N THR A 82 8.97 0.36 -21.55
CA THR A 82 8.58 1.07 -22.77
C THR A 82 7.08 0.91 -22.90
N ASP A 83 6.38 2.03 -23.12
CA ASP A 83 4.93 2.04 -23.22
C ASP A 83 4.43 1.52 -24.59
N ASP A 84 5.24 1.65 -25.64
CA ASP A 84 4.90 1.25 -27.02
C ASP A 84 5.98 0.35 -27.65
N ALA A 85 6.17 -0.85 -27.10
CA ALA A 85 7.15 -1.81 -27.61
C ALA A 85 6.62 -2.56 -28.84
N TYR A 86 6.49 -1.86 -29.97
CA TYR A 86 6.21 -2.48 -31.27
C TYR A 86 7.51 -2.85 -31.98
N ILE A 87 7.63 -4.12 -32.35
CA ILE A 87 8.72 -4.63 -33.19
C ILE A 87 8.25 -4.65 -34.64
N GLN A 88 8.95 -3.92 -35.51
CA GLN A 88 8.77 -4.02 -36.96
C GLN A 88 9.55 -5.22 -37.46
N GLY A 89 8.85 -6.24 -37.94
CA GLY A 89 9.45 -7.40 -38.59
C GLY A 89 9.31 -7.30 -40.10
N ASP A 90 10.42 -7.41 -40.82
CA ASP A 90 10.39 -7.55 -42.27
C ASP A 90 10.01 -8.99 -42.63
N ILE A 91 8.82 -9.19 -43.18
CA ILE A 91 8.33 -10.50 -43.62
C ILE A 91 8.45 -10.57 -45.14
N THR A 92 9.25 -11.51 -45.64
CA THR A 92 9.36 -11.79 -47.07
C THR A 92 8.87 -13.21 -47.34
N ALA A 93 7.96 -13.35 -48.31
CA ALA A 93 7.53 -14.66 -48.78
C ALA A 93 8.63 -15.31 -49.64
N ILE A 94 8.99 -16.55 -49.32
CA ILE A 94 9.95 -17.35 -50.10
C ILE A 94 9.19 -18.49 -50.75
N ALA A 95 9.31 -18.62 -52.07
CA ALA A 95 8.77 -19.77 -52.79
C ALA A 95 9.83 -20.88 -52.90
N PRO A 96 9.45 -22.15 -52.67
CA PRO A 96 10.36 -23.26 -52.93
C PRO A 96 10.64 -23.37 -54.44
N LYS A 97 11.89 -23.60 -54.81
CA LYS A 97 12.30 -23.81 -56.21
C LYS A 97 11.89 -25.18 -56.76
N ILE A 98 11.54 -26.11 -55.88
CA ILE A 98 11.14 -27.48 -56.19
C ILE A 98 9.78 -27.77 -55.57
N THR A 99 9.02 -28.66 -56.19
CA THR A 99 7.76 -29.15 -55.63
C THR A 99 8.05 -30.15 -54.51
N GLY A 100 7.47 -29.93 -53.33
CA GLY A 100 7.65 -30.81 -52.17
C GLY A 100 6.73 -30.42 -51.02
N TYR A 101 6.53 -31.35 -50.09
CA TYR A 101 5.75 -31.13 -48.87
C TYR A 101 6.67 -30.70 -47.72
N ILE A 102 6.18 -29.82 -46.85
CA ILE A 102 6.90 -29.41 -45.64
C ILE A 102 6.70 -30.51 -44.59
N ASP A 103 7.80 -31.07 -44.08
CA ASP A 103 7.76 -32.14 -43.08
C ASP A 103 7.73 -31.59 -41.64
N THR A 104 8.48 -30.52 -41.33
CA THR A 104 8.55 -29.96 -39.97
C THR A 104 8.83 -28.46 -39.98
N ILE A 105 8.28 -27.75 -38.99
CA ILE A 105 8.56 -26.34 -38.67
C ILE A 105 9.12 -26.31 -37.25
N ASN A 106 10.35 -25.84 -37.09
CA ASN A 106 11.09 -25.94 -35.81
C ASN A 106 10.80 -24.79 -34.83
N VAL A 107 9.83 -23.93 -35.16
CA VAL A 107 9.49 -22.76 -34.38
C VAL A 107 8.00 -22.66 -34.14
N VAL A 108 7.64 -22.15 -32.96
CA VAL A 108 6.25 -21.89 -32.57
C VAL A 108 6.08 -20.46 -32.10
N ALA A 109 4.85 -19.96 -32.16
CA ALA A 109 4.54 -18.60 -31.72
C ALA A 109 4.92 -18.41 -30.23
N ASN A 110 5.54 -17.27 -29.93
CA ASN A 110 5.99 -16.89 -28.58
C ASN A 110 6.93 -17.92 -27.91
N GLN A 111 7.71 -18.67 -28.72
CA GLN A 111 8.73 -19.57 -28.19
C GLN A 111 9.74 -18.82 -27.32
N ARG A 112 10.02 -19.36 -26.13
CA ARG A 112 11.08 -18.82 -25.27
C ARG A 112 12.43 -19.28 -25.79
N VAL A 113 13.32 -18.32 -26.07
CA VAL A 113 14.62 -18.58 -26.71
C VAL A 113 15.76 -18.02 -25.89
N LYS A 114 16.94 -18.62 -26.03
CA LYS A 114 18.21 -18.15 -25.48
C LYS A 114 19.09 -17.60 -26.61
N ALA A 115 20.10 -16.83 -26.25
CA ALA A 115 21.08 -16.34 -27.21
C ALA A 115 21.76 -17.53 -27.92
N GLY A 116 21.66 -17.57 -29.25
CA GLY A 116 22.21 -18.63 -30.09
C GLY A 116 21.22 -19.70 -30.54
N ASP A 117 19.97 -19.66 -30.07
CA ASP A 117 18.95 -20.62 -30.54
C ASP A 117 18.56 -20.35 -32.01
N PRO A 118 18.40 -21.38 -32.85
CA PRO A 118 17.90 -21.23 -34.21
C PRO A 118 16.42 -20.85 -34.22
N LEU A 119 16.06 -19.89 -35.07
CA LEU A 119 14.69 -19.35 -35.22
C LEU A 119 14.07 -19.66 -36.59
N ILE A 120 14.68 -20.59 -37.34
CA ILE A 120 14.29 -21.00 -38.69
C ILE A 120 14.35 -22.51 -38.84
#